data_AF-A0A832I937-F1
#
_entry.id   AF-A0A832I937-F1
#
_cell.length_a   1.000
_cell.length_b   1.000
_cell.length_c   1.000
_cell.angle_alpha   90.00
_cell.angle_beta   90.00
_cell.angle_gamma   90.00
#
_symmetry.space_group_name_H-M   'P 1'
#
loop_
_entity.id
_entity.type
_entity.pdbx_description
1 polymer ?
#
loop_
_entity_poly.entity_id
_entity_poly.type
_entity_poly.pdbx_seq_one_letter_code
_entity_poly.pdbx_strand_id
1 'polypeptide(L)' 'MKVDLTDEKIIYATLENTFSLMDDILEKEAPRITQREVGIVHFVGQGIVRAWGLPHVKAEEIVRFPGNT' A
#
# COMPACT_ATOMS: atom_id res chain seq x y z
N MET A 1 10.37 -35.97 -22.67
CA MET A 1 9.67 -34.81 -22.09
C MET A 1 10.36 -33.57 -22.65
N LYS A 2 9.83 -32.99 -23.75
CA LYS A 2 10.38 -31.75 -24.31
C LYS A 2 9.78 -30.63 -23.48
N VAL A 3 10.60 -29.98 -22.65
CA VAL A 3 10.24 -28.66 -22.13
C VAL A 3 10.20 -27.76 -23.36
N ASP A 4 9.00 -27.30 -23.71
CA ASP A 4 8.78 -26.47 -24.88
C ASP A 4 9.49 -25.14 -24.64
N LEU A 5 10.36 -24.72 -25.58
CA LEU A 5 11.19 -23.50 -25.49
C LEU A 5 10.35 -22.22 -25.30
N THR A 6 9.04 -22.34 -25.45
CA THR A 6 8.01 -21.31 -25.28
C THR A 6 7.77 -20.94 -23.81
N ASP A 7 7.76 -21.91 -22.89
CA ASP A 7 7.38 -21.69 -21.49
C ASP A 7 8.46 -20.92 -20.72
N GLU A 8 9.72 -21.29 -20.92
CA GLU A 8 10.86 -20.60 -20.30
C GLU A 8 10.91 -19.14 -20.75
N LYS A 9 10.73 -18.89 -22.05
CA LYS A 9 10.73 -17.55 -22.63
C LYS A 9 9.57 -16.69 -22.13
N ILE A 10 8.39 -17.29 -21.92
CA ILE A 10 7.23 -16.60 -21.34
C ILE A 10 7.49 -16.20 -19.89
N ILE A 11 8.10 -17.08 -19.09
CA ILE A 11 8.44 -16.77 -17.69
C ILE A 11 9.44 -15.62 -17.61
N TYR A 12 10.51 -15.66 -18.41
CA TYR A 12 11.48 -14.57 -18.45
C TYR A 12 10.86 -13.24 -18.87
N ALA A 13 10.06 -13.24 -19.94
CA ALA A 13 9.36 -12.03 -20.38
C ALA A 13 8.38 -11.49 -19.32
N THR A 14 7.72 -12.37 -18.57
CA THR A 14 6.79 -11.99 -17.50
C THR A 14 7.53 -11.35 -16.33
N LEU A 15 8.68 -11.91 -15.94
CA LEU A 15 9.52 -11.36 -14.88
C LEU A 15 10.10 -10.02 -15.28
N GLU A 16 10.65 -9.91 -16.49
CA GLU A 16 11.22 -8.67 -17.02
C GLU A 16 10.19 -7.54 -17.08
N ASN A 17 8.97 -7.84 -17.53
CA ASN A 17 7.88 -6.87 -17.52
C ASN A 17 7.48 -6.47 -16.10
N THR A 18 7.42 -7.43 -15.17
CA THR A 18 7.07 -7.16 -13.77
C THR A 18 8.09 -6.22 -13.12
N PHE A 19 9.39 -6.49 -13.29
CA PHE A 19 10.45 -5.63 -12.75
C PHE A 19 10.45 -4.25 -13.40
N SER A 20 10.31 -4.18 -14.73
CA SER A 20 10.24 -2.91 -15.44
C SER A 20 9.08 -2.04 -14.96
N LEU A 21 7.90 -2.64 -14.72
CA LEU A 21 6.75 -1.92 -14.17
C LEU A 21 7.00 -1.41 -12.74
N MET A 22 7.70 -2.19 -11.91
CA MET A 22 8.05 -1.76 -10.56
C MET A 22 9.02 -0.58 -10.57
N ASP A 23 10.05 -0.63 -11.42
CA ASP A 23 11.03 0.44 -11.57
C ASP A 23 10.36 1.73 -12.09
N ASP A 24 9.49 1.60 -13.09
CA ASP A 24 8.68 2.71 -13.63
C ASP A 24 7.83 3.39 -12.55
N ILE A 25 7.21 2.61 -11.68
CA ILE A 25 6.38 3.16 -10.58
C ILE A 25 7.28 3.87 -9.58
N LEU A 26 8.40 3.29 -9.18
CA LEU A 26 9.33 3.91 -8.24
C LEU A 26 9.95 5.20 -8.78
N GLU A 27 10.24 5.28 -10.08
CA GLU A 27 10.76 6.50 -10.71
C GLU A 27 9.70 7.60 -10.79
N LYS A 28 8.44 7.24 -11.03
CA LYS A 28 7.31 8.19 -11.11
C LYS A 28 6.81 8.64 -9.73
N GLU A 29 6.98 7.81 -8.70
CA GLU A 29 6.62 8.13 -7.33
C GLU A 29 7.60 9.17 -6.76
N ALA A 30 7.21 10.44 -6.79
CA ALA A 30 7.93 11.52 -6.14
C ALA A 30 7.52 11.59 -4.65
N PRO A 31 8.35 11.15 -3.69
CA PRO A 31 7.99 11.21 -2.27
C PRO A 31 7.80 12.67 -1.85
N ARG A 32 6.57 13.00 -1.44
CA ARG A 32 6.23 14.33 -0.92
C ARG A 32 6.02 14.27 0.59
N ILE A 33 6.67 15.19 1.29
CA ILE A 33 6.36 15.45 2.70
C ILE A 33 4.93 15.98 2.75
N THR A 34 4.02 15.15 3.26
CA THR A 34 2.62 15.50 3.48
C THR A 34 2.39 15.64 4.97
N GLN A 35 1.83 16.78 5.38
CA GLN A 35 1.35 16.93 6.76
C GLN A 35 0.18 15.97 6.95
N ARG A 36 0.24 15.16 8.00
CA ARG A 36 -0.83 14.24 8.38
C ARG A 36 -1.25 14.54 9.81
N GLU A 37 -2.55 14.55 10.03
CA GLU A 37 -3.11 14.56 11.37
C GLU A 37 -2.99 13.15 11.96
N VAL A 38 -2.46 13.04 13.18
CA VAL A 38 -2.20 11.75 13.83
C VAL A 38 -2.80 11.78 15.22
N GLY A 39 -3.75 10.87 15.44
CA GLY A 39 -4.40 10.65 16.72
C GLY A 39 -3.85 9.44 17.48
N ILE A 40 -4.23 9.33 18.74
CA ILE A 40 -3.88 8.23 19.64
C ILE A 40 -5.15 7.40 19.91
N VAL A 41 -5.04 6.08 19.75
CA VAL A 41 -6.11 5.14 20.12
C VAL A 41 -6.15 5.01 21.64
N HIS A 42 -7.29 5.34 22.24
CA HIS A 42 -7.52 5.21 23.68
C HIS A 42 -8.28 3.93 24.03
N PHE A 43 -9.13 3.43 23.12
CA PHE A 43 -9.92 2.24 23.37
C PHE A 43 -10.24 1.50 22.07
N VAL A 44 -10.23 0.17 22.14
CA VAL A 44 -10.66 -0.74 21.07
C VAL A 44 -11.57 -1.79 21.68
N GLY A 45 -12.76 -1.99 21.12
CA GLY A 45 -13.67 -3.05 21.56
C GLY A 45 -14.89 -3.20 20.66
N GLN A 46 -15.35 -4.44 20.44
CA GLN A 46 -16.54 -4.76 19.65
C GLN A 46 -16.57 -4.11 18.25
N GLY A 47 -15.41 -3.97 17.60
CA GLY A 47 -15.30 -3.31 16.29
C GLY A 47 -15.38 -1.78 16.33
N ILE A 48 -15.40 -1.16 17.52
CA ILE A 48 -15.41 0.29 17.71
C ILE A 48 -14.07 0.74 18.28
N VAL A 49 -13.53 1.82 17.71
CA VAL A 49 -12.32 2.49 18.19
C VAL A 49 -12.67 3.88 18.71
N ARG A 50 -12.13 4.26 19.87
CA ARG A 50 -12.13 5.64 20.35
C ARG A 50 -10.71 6.18 20.24
N ALA A 51 -10.53 7.19 19.40
CA ALA A 51 -9.26 7.86 19.17
C ALA A 51 -9.37 9.35 19.51
N TRP A 52 -8.30 9.92 20.04
CA TRP A 52 -8.17 11.35 20.35
C TRP A 52 -7.09 11.98 19.46
N GLY A 53 -7.10 13.31 19.30
CA GLY A 53 -6.07 14.01 18.53
C GLY A 53 -6.31 14.05 17.02
N LEU A 54 -7.57 13.93 16.58
CA LEU A 54 -8.01 14.12 15.19
C LEU A 54 -8.98 15.31 15.07
N PRO A 55 -8.60 16.56 15.42
CA PRO A 55 -9.52 17.69 15.42
C PRO A 55 -10.11 18.08 14.05
N HIS A 56 -9.48 17.70 12.94
CA HIS A 56 -9.95 18.07 11.59
C HIS A 56 -10.64 16.92 10.82
N VAL A 57 -10.74 15.73 11.41
CA VAL A 57 -11.41 14.58 10.78
C VAL A 57 -12.89 14.87 10.55
N LYS A 58 -13.39 14.49 9.37
CA LYS A 58 -14.80 14.65 9.02
C LYS A 58 -15.61 13.41 9.37
N ALA A 59 -16.91 13.58 9.48
CA ALA A 59 -17.83 12.44 9.56
C ALA A 59 -17.63 11.54 8.33
N GLU A 60 -17.59 10.22 8.56
CA GLU A 60 -17.41 9.18 7.54
C GLU A 60 -16.03 9.17 6.84
N GLU A 61 -15.06 9.94 7.33
CA GLU A 61 -13.70 9.89 6.82
C GLU A 61 -12.98 8.59 7.22
N ILE A 62 -12.25 8.00 6.28
CA ILE A 62 -11.48 6.77 6.52
C ILE A 62 -10.18 7.12 7.24
N VAL A 63 -10.05 6.61 8.47
CA VAL A 63 -8.81 6.70 9.25
C VAL A 63 -7.96 5.43 9.08
N ARG A 64 -6.65 5.60 8.98
CA ARG A 64 -5.70 4.48 8.89
C ARG A 64 -5.15 4.15 10.27
N PHE A 65 -5.34 2.90 10.70
CA PHE A 65 -4.69 2.38 11.90
C PHE A 65 -3.29 1.80 11.58
N PRO A 66 -2.33 1.89 12.51
CA PRO A 66 -1.02 1.28 12.35
C PRO A 66 -1.15 -0.26 12.25
N GLY A 67 -0.28 -0.88 11.46
CA GLY A 67 -0.26 -2.35 11.26
C GLY A 67 -1.10 -2.86 10.09
N ASN A 68 -1.83 -1.99 9.39
CA ASN A 68 -2.48 -2.30 8.13
C ASN A 68 -1.54 -1.90 6.96
N THR A 69 -0.54 -2.75 6.70
CA THR A 69 0.24 -2.77 5.44
C THR A 69 -0.50 -3.56 4.39
#